data_AF-A0A7S1YAU8-F1
#
_entry.id   AF-A0A7S1YAU8-F1
#
_cell.length_a   1.000
_cell.length_b   1.000
_cell.length_c   1.000
_cell.angle_alpha   90.00
_cell.angle_beta   90.00
_cell.angle_gamma   90.00
#
_symmetry.space_group_name_H-M   'P 1'
#
loop_
_entity.id
_entity.type
_entity.pdbx_description
1 polymer ?
#
loop_
_entity_poly.entity_id
_entity_poly.type
_entity_poly.pdbx_seq_one_letter_code
_entity_poly.pdbx_strand_id
1 'polypeptide(L)'
;MSQRYGGKAETKEETQARLRSVDISVSDLFDADKPWVLVPNGSLLGYFDWVPVKLRMGPWSSVATPFLFCMVYVLLMAVCYLSRETSKYNNFPIASEYPQVGTSWWYYDFVIFLWMGFVTLYVFRGPLKFKAWVTFTMWSWTVLFFRHGLCCVLPIFPNQRWLLQLTEYLRLPSLLMATITFSLWNFVVGPFIYFTLDDPEKRARTVKYFISWRLTQVHVFNIIYAVLNGVYASPPRSLTLMDFVVSFGIAFIYMIFYVGVLDRVGVHLYAIFSPRTPFLILSWSMILVCYGGCYYLWNSILTPR
;
A
#
# COMPACT_ATOMS: atom_id res chain seq x y z
N MET A 1 -31.66 21.45 3.25
CA MET A 1 -32.21 21.44 1.88
C MET A 1 -31.56 20.31 1.09
N SER A 2 -32.29 19.21 0.90
CA SER A 2 -31.86 18.08 0.05
C SER A 2 -32.40 18.36 -1.35
N GLN A 3 -31.56 18.84 -2.27
CA GLN A 3 -31.89 18.80 -3.70
C GLN A 3 -32.09 17.33 -4.09
N ARG A 4 -33.36 16.94 -4.31
CA ARG A 4 -33.66 15.66 -4.95
C ARG A 4 -33.10 15.75 -6.37
N TYR A 5 -31.96 15.13 -6.61
CA TYR A 5 -31.42 14.88 -7.94
C TYR A 5 -32.40 13.94 -8.68
N GLY A 6 -33.47 14.50 -9.22
CA GLY A 6 -34.44 13.82 -10.10
C GLY A 6 -33.95 13.71 -11.55
N GLY A 7 -32.63 13.66 -11.76
CA GLY A 7 -32.07 13.40 -13.07
C GLY A 7 -32.30 11.93 -13.43
N LYS A 8 -32.71 11.66 -14.67
CA LYS A 8 -32.66 10.30 -15.24
C LYS A 8 -31.28 9.71 -14.94
N ALA A 9 -31.24 8.46 -14.45
CA ALA A 9 -29.99 7.75 -14.26
C ALA A 9 -29.23 7.74 -15.58
N GLU A 10 -28.09 8.42 -15.60
CA GLU A 10 -27.18 8.46 -16.75
C GLU A 10 -26.82 7.02 -17.12
N THR A 11 -26.91 6.68 -18.39
CA THR A 11 -26.56 5.33 -18.85
C THR A 11 -25.06 5.10 -18.66
N LYS A 12 -24.65 3.83 -18.56
CA LYS A 12 -23.21 3.48 -18.48
C LYS A 12 -22.45 3.99 -19.71
N GLU A 13 -23.09 4.04 -20.88
CA GLU A 13 -22.50 4.52 -22.12
C GLU A 13 -22.28 6.03 -22.09
N GLU A 14 -23.28 6.82 -21.67
CA GLU A 14 -23.14 8.27 -21.49
C GLU A 14 -22.06 8.59 -20.46
N THR A 15 -22.04 7.86 -19.35
CA THR A 15 -21.02 8.02 -18.31
C THR A 15 -19.62 7.72 -18.86
N GLN A 16 -19.47 6.65 -19.64
CA GLN A 16 -18.19 6.32 -20.29
C GLN A 16 -17.79 7.33 -21.36
N ALA A 17 -18.73 7.82 -22.17
CA ALA A 17 -18.47 8.83 -23.20
C ALA A 17 -18.01 10.14 -22.56
N ARG A 18 -18.70 10.60 -21.51
CA ARG A 18 -18.32 11.79 -20.75
C ARG A 18 -16.95 11.60 -20.10
N LEU A 19 -16.69 10.46 -19.48
CA LEU A 19 -15.39 10.20 -18.85
C LEU A 19 -14.25 10.07 -19.86
N ARG A 20 -14.49 9.58 -21.08
CA ARG A 20 -13.52 9.61 -22.18
C ARG A 20 -13.25 11.03 -22.67
N SER A 21 -14.21 11.94 -22.53
CA SER A 21 -14.01 13.37 -22.85
C SER A 21 -13.30 14.15 -21.75
N VAL A 22 -13.17 13.61 -20.53
CA VAL A 22 -12.34 14.23 -19.50
C VAL A 22 -10.88 13.85 -19.77
N ASP A 23 -10.20 14.68 -20.55
CA ASP A 23 -8.76 14.57 -20.73
C ASP A 23 -8.06 15.11 -19.46
N ILE A 24 -7.69 14.19 -18.56
CA ILE A 24 -6.97 14.53 -17.33
C ILE A 24 -5.48 14.51 -17.64
N SER A 25 -4.87 15.70 -17.65
CA SER A 25 -3.43 15.84 -17.79
C SER A 25 -2.74 15.71 -16.43
N VAL A 26 -1.45 15.36 -16.39
CA VAL A 26 -0.68 15.34 -15.12
C VAL A 26 -0.58 16.74 -14.50
N SER A 27 -0.52 17.79 -15.33
CA SER A 27 -0.54 19.19 -14.87
C SER A 27 -1.82 19.55 -14.11
N ASP A 28 -2.94 18.88 -14.39
CA ASP A 28 -4.22 19.13 -13.71
C ASP A 28 -4.18 18.81 -12.22
N LEU A 29 -3.27 17.93 -11.80
CA LEU A 29 -3.04 17.60 -10.39
C LEU A 29 -2.38 18.74 -9.61
N PHE A 30 -1.79 19.70 -10.31
CA PHE A 30 -1.09 20.85 -9.72
C PHE A 30 -1.79 22.18 -10.03
N ASP A 31 -2.76 22.18 -10.94
CA ASP A 31 -3.58 23.34 -11.25
C ASP A 31 -4.53 23.65 -10.08
N ALA A 32 -4.36 24.84 -9.49
CA ALA A 32 -5.16 25.34 -8.37
C ALA A 32 -6.52 25.87 -8.83
N ASP A 33 -6.67 26.21 -10.12
CA ASP A 33 -7.92 26.71 -10.70
C ASP A 33 -8.87 25.57 -11.10
N LYS A 34 -8.36 24.32 -11.18
CA LYS A 34 -9.19 23.14 -11.43
C LYS A 34 -9.94 22.69 -10.19
N PRO A 35 -11.15 22.12 -10.35
CA PRO A 35 -11.88 21.55 -9.24
C PRO A 35 -11.04 20.50 -8.53
N TRP A 36 -11.23 20.40 -7.21
CA TRP A 36 -10.46 19.46 -6.42
C TRP A 36 -10.65 18.01 -6.91
N VAL A 37 -11.86 17.70 -7.36
CA VAL A 37 -12.24 16.42 -7.97
C VAL A 37 -12.30 16.60 -9.48
N LEU A 38 -11.47 15.85 -10.20
CA LEU A 38 -11.32 15.94 -11.66
C LEU A 38 -12.35 15.10 -12.42
N VAL A 39 -13.05 14.18 -11.73
CA VAL A 39 -14.08 13.33 -12.32
C VAL A 39 -15.49 13.70 -11.83
N PRO A 40 -16.50 13.66 -12.71
CA PRO A 40 -17.90 13.85 -12.33
C PRO A 40 -18.31 12.93 -11.18
N ASN A 41 -19.04 13.49 -10.21
CA ASN A 41 -19.51 12.78 -9.01
C ASN A 41 -18.42 12.16 -8.12
N GLY A 42 -17.13 12.46 -8.36
CA GLY A 42 -16.03 11.86 -7.60
C GLY A 42 -16.00 10.34 -7.64
N SER A 43 -16.41 9.72 -8.74
CA SER A 43 -16.41 8.26 -8.86
C SER A 43 -15.84 7.85 -10.20
N LEU A 44 -14.61 7.33 -10.17
CA LEU A 44 -13.95 6.87 -11.38
C LEU A 44 -14.75 5.71 -11.99
N LEU A 45 -15.38 5.96 -13.14
CA LEU A 45 -16.15 4.97 -13.91
C LEU A 45 -17.31 4.31 -13.12
N GLY A 46 -17.82 4.97 -12.08
CA GLY A 46 -18.86 4.42 -11.21
C GLY A 46 -18.38 3.34 -10.23
N TYR A 47 -17.08 2.99 -10.22
CA TYR A 47 -16.56 1.94 -9.33
C TYR A 47 -16.69 2.27 -7.85
N PHE A 48 -16.82 3.56 -7.52
CA PHE A 48 -16.84 4.05 -6.14
C PHE A 48 -18.20 4.65 -5.76
N ASP A 49 -19.28 4.33 -6.49
CA ASP A 49 -20.61 4.85 -6.17
C ASP A 49 -21.16 4.35 -4.82
N TRP A 50 -20.61 3.24 -4.31
CA TRP A 50 -20.87 2.74 -2.96
C TRP A 50 -20.36 3.68 -1.87
N VAL A 51 -19.42 4.58 -2.18
CA VAL A 51 -18.94 5.61 -1.24
C VAL A 51 -19.97 6.75 -1.20
N PRO A 52 -20.41 7.21 -0.01
CA PRO A 52 -21.34 8.33 0.10
C PRO A 52 -20.85 9.57 -0.65
N VAL A 53 -21.76 10.25 -1.36
CA VAL A 53 -21.44 11.44 -2.18
C VAL A 53 -20.68 12.51 -1.39
N LYS A 54 -21.05 12.74 -0.12
CA LYS A 54 -20.37 13.68 0.78
C LYS A 54 -18.88 13.37 1.06
N LEU A 55 -18.45 12.13 0.84
CA LEU A 55 -17.05 11.70 1.00
C LEU A 55 -16.28 11.70 -0.34
N ARG A 56 -17.00 11.71 -1.46
CA ARG A 56 -16.45 11.78 -2.83
C ARG A 56 -16.35 13.20 -3.38
N MET A 57 -17.30 14.04 -3.00
CA MET A 57 -17.49 15.39 -3.55
C MET A 57 -17.46 16.44 -2.45
N GLY A 58 -17.12 17.67 -2.84
CA GLY A 58 -17.06 18.81 -1.96
C GLY A 58 -15.63 19.14 -1.54
N PRO A 59 -15.46 20.26 -0.80
CA PRO A 59 -14.16 20.69 -0.33
C PRO A 59 -13.59 19.66 0.64
N TRP A 60 -12.27 19.61 0.72
CA TRP A 60 -11.60 18.93 1.80
C TRP A 60 -11.97 19.53 3.16
N SER A 61 -11.89 18.71 4.20
CA SER A 61 -11.95 19.22 5.55
C SER A 61 -10.81 20.21 5.76
N SER A 62 -11.06 21.29 6.52
CA SER A 62 -10.04 22.32 6.81
C SER A 62 -8.78 21.75 7.46
N VAL A 63 -8.88 20.58 8.11
CA VAL A 63 -7.75 19.87 8.72
C VAL A 63 -6.93 19.03 7.74
N ALA A 64 -7.43 18.75 6.53
CA ALA A 64 -6.76 17.89 5.58
C ALA A 64 -5.49 18.51 5.00
N THR A 65 -5.52 19.80 4.67
CA THR A 65 -4.36 20.51 4.12
C THR A 65 -3.23 20.63 5.15
N PRO A 66 -3.47 21.08 6.40
CA PRO A 66 -2.44 21.04 7.45
C PRO A 66 -1.90 19.62 7.67
N PHE A 67 -2.77 18.61 7.68
CA PHE A 67 -2.36 17.22 7.82
C PHE A 67 -1.42 16.77 6.69
N LEU A 68 -1.76 17.05 5.43
CA LEU A 68 -0.92 16.74 4.27
C LEU A 68 0.42 17.47 4.34
N PHE A 69 0.43 18.74 4.73
CA PHE A 69 1.67 19.50 4.94
C PHE A 69 2.55 18.85 6.02
N CYS A 70 1.96 18.47 7.16
CA CYS A 70 2.67 17.74 8.20
C CYS A 70 3.25 16.41 7.68
N MET A 71 2.51 15.65 6.88
CA MET A 71 3.01 14.41 6.27
C MET A 71 4.22 14.65 5.38
N VAL A 72 4.15 15.65 4.49
CA VAL A 72 5.27 16.04 3.62
C VAL A 72 6.47 16.51 4.45
N TYR A 73 6.24 17.34 5.46
CA TYR A 73 7.29 17.80 6.36
C TYR A 73 7.98 16.63 7.09
N VAL A 74 7.22 15.70 7.66
CA VAL A 74 7.79 14.51 8.33
C VAL A 74 8.55 13.63 7.34
N LEU A 75 8.04 13.46 6.12
CA LEU A 75 8.75 12.72 5.07
C LEU A 75 10.08 13.38 4.69
N LEU A 76 10.11 14.71 4.54
CA LEU A 76 11.36 15.45 4.28
C LEU A 76 12.34 15.32 5.45
N MET A 77 11.85 15.44 6.68
CA MET A 77 12.67 15.23 7.88
C MET A 77 13.23 13.80 7.94
N ALA A 78 12.44 12.80 7.56
CA ALA A 78 12.89 11.42 7.41
C ALA A 78 14.02 11.33 6.37
N VAL A 79 13.86 11.88 5.17
CA VAL A 79 14.90 11.88 4.12
C VAL A 79 16.18 12.58 4.59
N CYS A 80 16.07 13.73 5.25
CA CYS A 80 17.21 14.43 5.85
C CYS A 80 17.91 13.59 6.91
N TYR A 81 17.14 12.91 7.77
CA TYR A 81 17.67 11.99 8.77
C TYR A 81 18.40 10.81 8.12
N LEU A 82 17.78 10.16 7.12
CA LEU A 82 18.38 9.07 6.35
C LEU A 82 19.75 9.50 5.78
N SER A 83 19.78 10.67 5.11
CA SER A 83 20.98 11.21 4.46
C SER A 83 22.13 11.48 5.42
N ARG A 84 21.81 11.92 6.66
CA ARG A 84 22.82 12.21 7.69
C ARG A 84 23.36 10.96 8.35
N GLU A 85 22.49 9.97 8.57
CA GLU A 85 22.80 8.81 9.38
C GLU A 85 23.28 7.60 8.56
N THR A 86 23.12 7.60 7.23
CA THR A 86 23.65 6.55 6.34
C THR A 86 25.13 6.24 6.55
N SER A 87 25.93 7.21 7.02
CA SER A 87 27.35 7.02 7.32
C SER A 87 27.65 6.35 8.66
N LYS A 88 26.69 6.33 9.59
CA LYS A 88 26.88 5.84 10.97
C LYS A 88 26.35 4.43 11.20
N TYR A 89 25.42 3.96 10.39
CA TYR A 89 24.87 2.61 10.51
C TYR A 89 25.75 1.59 9.77
N ASN A 90 26.84 1.21 10.42
CA ASN A 90 27.75 0.13 9.98
C ASN A 90 27.33 -1.26 10.46
N ASN A 91 26.18 -1.39 11.13
CA ASN A 91 25.75 -2.64 11.78
C ASN A 91 24.84 -3.51 10.89
N PHE A 92 24.90 -3.34 9.56
CA PHE A 92 24.23 -4.30 8.69
C PHE A 92 25.00 -5.62 8.66
N PRO A 93 24.29 -6.77 8.55
CA PRO A 93 24.91 -8.05 8.29
C PRO A 93 25.85 -7.94 7.09
N ILE A 94 26.98 -8.64 7.12
CA ILE A 94 27.80 -8.74 5.92
C ILE A 94 27.10 -9.63 4.88
N ALA A 95 27.34 -9.38 3.59
CA ALA A 95 26.67 -10.14 2.52
C ALA A 95 26.89 -11.66 2.60
N SER A 96 27.97 -12.11 3.25
CA SER A 96 28.25 -13.53 3.48
C SER A 96 27.36 -14.20 4.54
N GLU A 97 26.64 -13.41 5.36
CA GLU A 97 25.66 -13.96 6.32
C GLU A 97 24.35 -14.36 5.64
N TYR A 98 24.06 -13.80 4.47
CA TYR A 98 22.88 -14.19 3.69
C TYR A 98 23.04 -15.59 3.07
N PRO A 99 21.91 -16.27 2.75
CA PRO A 99 21.94 -17.56 2.07
C PRO A 99 22.78 -17.50 0.78
N GLN A 100 23.84 -18.30 0.73
CA GLN A 100 24.73 -18.36 -0.43
C GLN A 100 24.04 -19.04 -1.62
N VAL A 101 24.51 -18.74 -2.83
CA VAL A 101 23.98 -19.35 -4.06
C VAL A 101 24.03 -20.88 -3.95
N GLY A 102 22.91 -21.53 -4.28
CA GLY A 102 22.77 -23.00 -4.21
C GLY A 102 22.31 -23.55 -2.86
N THR A 103 22.16 -22.71 -1.83
CA THR A 103 21.53 -23.14 -0.56
C THR A 103 20.01 -23.23 -0.69
N SER A 104 19.35 -24.00 0.18
CA SER A 104 17.89 -24.17 0.18
C SER A 104 17.15 -22.83 0.35
N TRP A 105 17.64 -21.96 1.24
CA TRP A 105 17.06 -20.64 1.47
C TRP A 105 17.27 -19.68 0.29
N TRP A 106 18.38 -19.79 -0.44
CA TRP A 106 18.57 -19.04 -1.68
C TRP A 106 17.58 -19.49 -2.77
N TYR A 107 17.39 -20.80 -2.92
CA TYR A 107 16.37 -21.34 -3.85
C TYR A 107 14.94 -20.94 -3.43
N TYR A 108 14.65 -20.88 -2.13
CA TYR A 108 13.38 -20.36 -1.64
C TYR A 108 13.15 -18.92 -2.13
N ASP A 109 14.10 -18.00 -1.91
CA ASP A 109 13.94 -16.62 -2.36
C ASP A 109 13.80 -16.52 -3.88
N PHE A 110 14.53 -17.36 -4.63
CA PHE A 110 14.48 -17.37 -6.10
C PHE A 110 13.13 -17.84 -6.62
N VAL A 111 12.62 -18.97 -6.08
CA VAL A 111 11.33 -19.52 -6.48
C VAL A 111 10.20 -18.58 -6.09
N ILE A 112 10.23 -17.99 -4.90
CA ILE A 112 9.20 -17.03 -4.46
C ILE A 112 9.29 -15.74 -5.28
N PHE A 113 10.47 -15.24 -5.63
CA PHE A 113 10.61 -14.10 -6.54
C PHE A 113 9.92 -14.36 -7.88
N LEU A 114 10.19 -15.51 -8.51
CA LEU A 114 9.53 -15.90 -9.76
C LEU A 114 8.01 -16.07 -9.59
N TRP A 115 7.58 -16.70 -8.50
CA TRP A 115 6.17 -16.89 -8.19
C TRP A 115 5.43 -15.57 -8.01
N MET A 116 6.02 -14.63 -7.27
CA MET A 116 5.44 -13.31 -7.04
C MET A 116 5.38 -12.48 -8.32
N GLY A 117 6.37 -12.64 -9.21
CA GLY A 117 6.34 -12.10 -10.57
C GLY A 117 5.17 -12.68 -11.39
N PHE A 118 4.98 -14.00 -11.36
CA PHE A 118 3.87 -14.67 -12.03
C PHE A 118 2.50 -14.18 -11.52
N VAL A 119 2.29 -14.10 -10.21
CA VAL A 119 1.03 -13.58 -9.63
C VAL A 119 0.81 -12.12 -10.05
N THR A 120 1.86 -11.30 -10.08
CA THR A 120 1.76 -9.90 -10.55
C THR A 120 1.29 -9.84 -12.01
N LEU A 121 1.89 -10.63 -12.89
CA LEU A 121 1.47 -10.72 -14.29
C LEU A 121 0.02 -11.23 -14.42
N TYR A 122 -0.38 -12.19 -13.58
CA TYR A 122 -1.75 -12.70 -13.54
C TYR A 122 -2.76 -11.62 -13.10
N VAL A 123 -2.43 -10.83 -12.07
CA VAL A 123 -3.24 -9.67 -11.64
C VAL A 123 -3.37 -8.65 -12.77
N PHE A 124 -2.28 -8.35 -13.48
CA PHE A 124 -2.26 -7.38 -14.57
C PHE A 124 -2.96 -7.86 -15.85
N ARG A 125 -3.14 -9.17 -16.03
CA ARG A 125 -4.01 -9.73 -17.08
C ARG A 125 -5.48 -9.81 -16.66
N GLY A 126 -5.77 -9.62 -15.37
CA GLY A 126 -7.14 -9.63 -14.85
C GLY A 126 -7.93 -8.35 -15.13
N PRO A 127 -9.17 -8.25 -14.61
CA PRO A 127 -10.06 -7.12 -14.86
C PRO A 127 -9.52 -5.75 -14.44
N LEU A 128 -8.74 -5.71 -13.35
CA LEU A 128 -8.15 -4.46 -12.85
C LEU A 128 -6.91 -4.03 -13.66
N LYS A 129 -6.26 -4.94 -14.37
CA LYS A 129 -5.03 -4.69 -15.11
C LYS A 129 -3.98 -3.94 -14.27
N PHE A 130 -3.25 -3.00 -14.88
CA PHE A 130 -2.26 -2.15 -14.20
C PHE A 130 -2.88 -1.26 -13.10
N LYS A 131 -4.20 -1.01 -13.14
CA LYS A 131 -4.88 -0.19 -12.12
C LYS A 131 -4.82 -0.84 -10.74
N ALA A 132 -4.62 -2.16 -10.65
CA ALA A 132 -4.41 -2.83 -9.36
C ALA A 132 -3.20 -2.26 -8.60
N TRP A 133 -2.19 -1.73 -9.31
CA TRP A 133 -0.97 -1.19 -8.72
C TRP A 133 -1.20 0.07 -7.87
N VAL A 134 -2.35 0.74 -8.01
CA VAL A 134 -2.70 1.89 -7.16
C VAL A 134 -3.14 1.47 -5.75
N THR A 135 -3.34 0.17 -5.51
CA THR A 135 -3.78 -0.35 -4.21
C THR A 135 -2.62 -0.60 -3.27
N PHE A 136 -2.83 -0.36 -1.97
CA PHE A 136 -1.85 -0.64 -0.93
C PHE A 136 -1.39 -2.10 -0.93
N THR A 137 -2.30 -3.03 -1.19
CA THR A 137 -2.01 -4.46 -1.32
C THR A 137 -0.94 -4.74 -2.38
N MET A 138 -1.05 -4.12 -3.56
CA MET A 138 -0.05 -4.30 -4.60
C MET A 138 1.28 -3.59 -4.29
N TRP A 139 1.26 -2.49 -3.54
CA TRP A 139 2.49 -1.88 -3.02
C TRP A 139 3.20 -2.81 -2.04
N SER A 140 2.46 -3.39 -1.07
CA SER A 140 2.99 -4.38 -0.14
C SER A 140 3.59 -5.58 -0.88
N TRP A 141 2.87 -6.13 -1.87
CA TRP A 141 3.35 -7.23 -2.71
C TRP A 141 4.62 -6.86 -3.48
N THR A 142 4.67 -5.65 -4.05
CA THR A 142 5.81 -5.16 -4.85
C THR A 142 7.06 -4.98 -4.00
N VAL A 143 6.93 -4.40 -2.80
CA VAL A 143 8.04 -4.23 -1.85
C VAL A 143 8.64 -5.59 -1.47
N LEU A 144 7.79 -6.57 -1.16
CA LEU A 144 8.24 -7.92 -0.83
C LEU A 144 8.84 -8.65 -2.03
N PHE A 145 8.24 -8.52 -3.22
CA PHE A 145 8.78 -9.04 -4.48
C PHE A 145 10.21 -8.55 -4.72
N PHE A 146 10.44 -7.23 -4.62
CA PHE A 146 11.77 -6.69 -4.77
C PHE A 146 12.73 -7.20 -3.70
N ARG A 147 12.31 -7.29 -2.43
CA ARG A 147 13.17 -7.81 -1.37
C ARG A 147 13.64 -9.25 -1.65
N HIS A 148 12.75 -10.15 -2.06
CA HIS A 148 13.16 -11.51 -2.46
C HIS A 148 14.18 -11.50 -3.61
N GLY A 149 13.94 -10.69 -4.64
CA GLY A 149 14.89 -10.55 -5.75
C GLY A 149 16.25 -10.04 -5.29
N LEU A 150 16.29 -9.05 -4.40
CA LEU A 150 17.54 -8.52 -3.86
C LEU A 150 18.27 -9.56 -3.00
N CYS A 151 17.56 -10.35 -2.18
CA CYS A 151 18.15 -11.46 -1.42
C CYS A 151 18.83 -12.50 -2.34
N CYS A 152 18.26 -12.80 -3.52
CA CYS A 152 18.89 -13.71 -4.48
C CYS A 152 20.14 -13.12 -5.15
N VAL A 153 20.12 -11.83 -5.45
CA VAL A 153 21.18 -11.13 -6.18
C VAL A 153 22.36 -10.78 -5.27
N LEU A 154 22.10 -10.52 -3.98
CA LEU A 154 23.11 -10.13 -3.00
C LEU A 154 24.34 -11.07 -2.91
N PRO A 155 24.21 -12.41 -2.80
CA PRO A 155 25.37 -13.31 -2.74
C PRO A 155 26.13 -13.42 -4.06
N ILE A 156 25.54 -13.02 -5.19
CA ILE A 156 26.21 -12.97 -6.50
C ILE A 156 27.12 -11.73 -6.58
N PHE A 157 26.72 -10.64 -5.91
CA PHE A 157 27.45 -9.37 -5.91
C PHE A 157 27.77 -8.89 -4.47
N PRO A 158 28.52 -9.66 -3.68
CA PRO A 158 28.67 -9.42 -2.23
C PRO A 158 29.41 -8.11 -1.90
N ASN A 159 30.17 -7.56 -2.85
CA ASN A 159 30.92 -6.31 -2.67
C ASN A 159 30.07 -5.04 -2.87
N GLN A 160 28.82 -5.17 -3.33
CA GLN A 160 27.92 -4.04 -3.61
C GLN A 160 27.18 -3.59 -2.35
N ARG A 161 27.78 -2.67 -1.58
CA ARG A 161 27.20 -2.17 -0.31
C ARG A 161 25.78 -1.62 -0.45
N TRP A 162 25.49 -0.91 -1.54
CA TRP A 162 24.15 -0.34 -1.78
C TRP A 162 23.08 -1.43 -1.92
N LEU A 163 23.43 -2.60 -2.46
CA LEU A 163 22.52 -3.73 -2.63
C LEU A 163 22.15 -4.34 -1.27
N LEU A 164 23.13 -4.51 -0.40
CA LEU A 164 22.92 -4.92 0.99
C LEU A 164 22.03 -3.91 1.74
N GLN A 165 22.35 -2.62 1.65
CA GLN A 165 21.58 -1.56 2.29
C GLN A 165 20.13 -1.54 1.81
N LEU A 166 19.91 -1.59 0.50
CA LEU A 166 18.56 -1.62 -0.06
C LEU A 166 17.81 -2.87 0.37
N THR A 167 18.47 -4.03 0.36
CA THR A 167 17.88 -5.27 0.88
C THR A 167 17.41 -5.02 2.31
N GLU A 168 18.30 -4.62 3.21
CA GLU A 168 17.98 -4.41 4.62
C GLU A 168 16.92 -3.33 4.87
N TYR A 169 16.95 -2.23 4.12
CA TYR A 169 15.94 -1.17 4.17
C TYR A 169 14.53 -1.66 3.79
N LEU A 170 14.42 -2.68 2.94
CA LEU A 170 13.12 -3.28 2.60
C LEU A 170 12.65 -4.35 3.60
N ARG A 171 13.46 -4.73 4.61
CA ARG A 171 13.09 -5.76 5.60
C ARG A 171 11.84 -5.39 6.36
N LEU A 172 11.88 -4.31 7.15
CA LEU A 172 10.74 -3.90 7.94
C LEU A 172 9.54 -3.45 7.08
N PRO A 173 9.70 -2.67 5.99
CA PRO A 173 8.57 -2.30 5.15
C PRO A 173 7.81 -3.51 4.62
N SER A 174 8.52 -4.56 4.16
CA SER A 174 7.88 -5.77 3.65
C SER A 174 7.06 -6.49 4.73
N LEU A 175 7.62 -6.69 5.92
CA LEU A 175 6.94 -7.30 7.07
C LEU A 175 5.71 -6.48 7.49
N LEU A 176 5.91 -5.18 7.71
CA LEU A 176 4.90 -4.29 8.25
C LEU A 176 3.73 -4.10 7.26
N MET A 177 4.02 -3.81 5.99
CA MET A 177 2.98 -3.65 4.97
C MET A 177 2.20 -4.95 4.75
N ALA A 178 2.87 -6.11 4.81
CA ALA A 178 2.19 -7.40 4.73
C ALA A 178 1.30 -7.64 5.95
N THR A 179 1.76 -7.29 7.16
CA THR A 179 0.94 -7.36 8.39
C THR A 179 -0.32 -6.52 8.25
N ILE A 180 -0.19 -5.26 7.81
CA ILE A 180 -1.34 -4.36 7.66
C ILE A 180 -2.28 -4.84 6.56
N THR A 181 -1.74 -5.28 5.42
CA THR A 181 -2.53 -5.82 4.32
C THR A 181 -3.31 -7.06 4.74
N PHE A 182 -2.69 -7.95 5.51
CA PHE A 182 -3.35 -9.14 6.05
C PHE A 182 -4.41 -8.75 7.09
N SER A 183 -4.03 -7.95 8.09
CA SER A 183 -4.88 -7.67 9.24
C SER A 183 -6.09 -6.80 8.89
N LEU A 184 -5.86 -5.68 8.19
CA LEU A 184 -6.97 -4.79 7.83
C LEU A 184 -7.92 -5.47 6.86
N TRP A 185 -7.40 -6.19 5.86
CA TRP A 185 -8.27 -6.78 4.85
C TRP A 185 -9.11 -7.92 5.42
N ASN A 186 -8.49 -8.85 6.17
CA ASN A 186 -9.17 -10.05 6.64
C ASN A 186 -10.01 -9.83 7.89
N PHE A 187 -9.65 -8.88 8.76
CA PHE A 187 -10.33 -8.70 10.05
C PHE A 187 -11.10 -7.38 10.19
N VAL A 188 -10.90 -6.42 9.29
CA VAL A 188 -11.62 -5.13 9.36
C VAL A 188 -12.48 -4.94 8.10
N VAL A 189 -11.85 -4.80 6.94
CA VAL A 189 -12.54 -4.45 5.68
C VAL A 189 -13.44 -5.57 5.21
N GLY A 190 -12.96 -6.82 5.19
CA GLY A 190 -13.74 -7.96 4.75
C GLY A 190 -15.00 -8.21 5.58
N PRO A 191 -14.87 -8.36 6.91
CA PRO A 191 -16.03 -8.48 7.79
C PRO A 191 -16.99 -7.30 7.66
N PHE A 192 -16.48 -6.06 7.62
CA PHE A 192 -17.32 -4.88 7.43
C PHE A 192 -18.14 -4.93 6.14
N ILE A 193 -17.53 -5.27 5.00
CA ILE A 193 -18.26 -5.42 3.73
C ILE A 193 -19.28 -6.56 3.83
N TYR A 194 -18.93 -7.69 4.44
CA TYR A 194 -19.84 -8.82 4.57
C TYR A 194 -21.10 -8.48 5.39
N PHE A 195 -20.92 -7.82 6.53
CA PHE A 195 -22.03 -7.47 7.43
C PHE A 195 -22.87 -6.27 6.97
N THR A 196 -22.36 -5.44 6.06
CA THR A 196 -23.10 -4.29 5.52
C THR A 196 -23.94 -4.59 4.28
N LEU A 197 -23.75 -5.75 3.64
CA LEU A 197 -24.57 -6.17 2.52
C LEU A 197 -25.87 -6.78 3.02
N ASP A 198 -27.04 -6.30 2.61
CA ASP A 198 -28.32 -6.90 3.04
C ASP A 198 -28.70 -8.14 2.21
N ASP A 199 -28.23 -8.22 0.97
CA ASP A 199 -28.56 -9.27 0.00
C ASP A 199 -27.70 -10.54 0.20
N PRO A 200 -28.32 -11.70 0.49
CA PRO A 200 -27.63 -12.97 0.69
C PRO A 200 -26.77 -13.41 -0.50
N GLU A 201 -27.21 -13.15 -1.73
CA GLU A 201 -26.44 -13.51 -2.91
C GLU A 201 -25.19 -12.64 -3.06
N LYS A 202 -25.31 -11.34 -2.76
CA LYS A 202 -24.14 -10.44 -2.73
C LYS A 202 -23.16 -10.88 -1.65
N ARG A 203 -23.63 -11.27 -0.46
CA ARG A 203 -22.77 -11.83 0.59
C ARG A 203 -22.02 -13.09 0.11
N ALA A 204 -22.70 -14.04 -0.53
CA ALA A 204 -22.08 -15.26 -1.04
C ALA A 204 -21.02 -14.96 -2.13
N ARG A 205 -21.33 -14.06 -3.07
CA ARG A 205 -20.37 -13.59 -4.09
C ARG A 205 -19.17 -12.89 -3.47
N THR A 206 -19.39 -12.08 -2.44
CA THR A 206 -18.34 -11.43 -1.66
C THR A 206 -17.44 -12.48 -1.01
N VAL A 207 -17.98 -13.44 -0.27
CA VAL A 207 -17.17 -14.52 0.34
C VAL A 207 -16.33 -15.25 -0.72
N LYS A 208 -16.94 -15.64 -1.85
CA LYS A 208 -16.22 -16.27 -2.97
C LYS A 208 -15.07 -15.40 -3.50
N TYR A 209 -15.26 -14.08 -3.54
CA TYR A 209 -14.21 -13.14 -3.91
C TYR A 209 -13.08 -13.09 -2.87
N PHE A 210 -13.40 -13.01 -1.58
CA PHE A 210 -12.44 -12.97 -0.48
C PHE A 210 -11.57 -14.23 -0.40
N ILE A 211 -12.14 -15.40 -0.69
CA ILE A 211 -11.41 -16.68 -0.72
C ILE A 211 -10.87 -17.04 -2.11
N SER A 212 -11.00 -16.14 -3.09
CA SER A 212 -10.50 -16.43 -4.43
C SER A 212 -8.99 -16.58 -4.41
N TRP A 213 -8.46 -17.52 -5.19
CA TRP A 213 -7.02 -17.80 -5.28
C TRP A 213 -6.17 -16.53 -5.38
N ARG A 214 -6.57 -15.60 -6.26
CA ARG A 214 -5.85 -14.34 -6.46
C ARG A 214 -5.78 -13.49 -5.19
N LEU A 215 -6.88 -13.34 -4.45
CA LEU A 215 -6.87 -12.58 -3.20
C LEU A 215 -6.13 -13.31 -2.09
N THR A 216 -6.29 -14.63 -1.99
CA THR A 216 -5.54 -15.44 -1.03
C THR A 216 -4.02 -15.27 -1.23
N GLN A 217 -3.54 -15.23 -2.48
CA GLN A 217 -2.13 -14.95 -2.78
C GLN A 217 -1.70 -13.59 -2.21
N VAL A 218 -2.34 -12.49 -2.63
CA VAL A 218 -1.86 -11.14 -2.29
C VAL A 218 -2.14 -10.68 -0.85
N HIS A 219 -3.01 -11.39 -0.10
CA HIS A 219 -3.29 -11.08 1.31
C HIS A 219 -2.68 -12.10 2.27
N VAL A 220 -2.97 -13.39 2.10
CA VAL A 220 -2.57 -14.44 3.06
C VAL A 220 -1.14 -14.88 2.78
N PHE A 221 -0.84 -15.26 1.54
CA PHE A 221 0.52 -15.68 1.21
C PHE A 221 1.53 -14.52 1.29
N ASN A 222 1.09 -13.28 1.09
CA ASN A 222 1.94 -12.11 1.27
C ASN A 222 2.58 -12.03 2.67
N ILE A 223 1.79 -12.21 3.75
CA ILE A 223 2.36 -12.22 5.11
C ILE A 223 3.20 -13.48 5.39
N ILE A 224 2.82 -14.64 4.84
CA ILE A 224 3.61 -15.87 4.96
C ILE A 224 4.98 -15.68 4.33
N TYR A 225 5.05 -15.17 3.10
CA TYR A 225 6.30 -14.93 2.39
C TYR A 225 7.13 -13.84 3.06
N ALA A 226 6.50 -12.78 3.58
CA ALA A 226 7.20 -11.75 4.34
C ALA A 226 7.85 -12.31 5.61
N VAL A 227 7.15 -13.17 6.36
CA VAL A 227 7.69 -13.83 7.55
C VAL A 227 8.83 -14.77 7.18
N LEU A 228 8.62 -15.65 6.21
CA LEU A 228 9.66 -16.59 5.77
C LEU A 228 10.91 -15.86 5.26
N ASN A 229 10.75 -14.80 4.46
CA ASN A 229 11.89 -14.02 3.98
C ASN A 229 12.55 -13.19 5.09
N GLY A 230 11.77 -12.44 5.87
CA GLY A 230 12.28 -11.46 6.84
C GLY A 230 12.75 -12.07 8.16
N VAL A 231 12.20 -13.20 8.58
CA VAL A 231 12.53 -13.86 9.86
C VAL A 231 13.46 -15.06 9.66
N TYR A 232 13.21 -15.89 8.64
CA TYR A 232 13.90 -17.19 8.51
C TYR A 232 15.00 -17.19 7.45
N ALA A 233 14.76 -16.63 6.26
CA ALA A 233 15.74 -16.61 5.18
C ALA A 233 16.78 -15.49 5.31
N SER A 234 16.51 -14.48 6.13
CA SER A 234 17.42 -13.35 6.36
C SER A 234 18.25 -13.54 7.64
N PRO A 235 19.48 -13.03 7.70
CA PRO A 235 20.29 -13.05 8.93
C PRO A 235 19.53 -12.43 10.11
N PRO A 236 19.63 -13.01 11.32
CA PRO A 236 18.95 -12.45 12.48
C PRO A 236 19.63 -11.14 12.89
N ARG A 237 18.84 -10.07 13.07
CA ARG A 237 19.30 -8.79 13.62
C ARG A 237 18.16 -8.04 14.25
N SER A 238 18.46 -7.22 15.24
CA SER A 238 17.49 -6.25 15.75
C SER A 238 17.20 -5.17 14.70
N LEU A 239 15.96 -4.70 14.72
CA LEU A 239 15.54 -3.53 13.96
C LEU A 239 16.11 -2.28 14.61
N THR A 240 16.46 -1.32 13.76
CA THR A 240 16.97 -0.01 14.15
C THR A 240 15.91 1.06 13.89
N LEU A 241 16.14 2.26 14.43
CA LEU A 241 15.30 3.42 14.11
C LEU A 241 15.31 3.71 12.59
N MET A 242 16.41 3.40 11.91
CA MET A 242 16.54 3.54 10.47
C MET A 242 15.51 2.68 9.71
N ASP A 243 15.34 1.43 10.13
CA ASP A 243 14.33 0.52 9.54
C ASP A 243 12.92 1.09 9.70
N PHE A 244 12.64 1.66 10.88
CA PHE A 244 11.37 2.31 11.16
C PHE A 244 11.14 3.51 10.26
N VAL A 245 12.12 4.42 10.15
CA VAL A 245 12.04 5.63 9.33
C VAL A 245 11.79 5.29 7.85
N VAL A 246 12.48 4.30 7.29
CA VAL A 246 12.24 3.85 5.90
C VAL A 246 10.82 3.33 5.73
N SER A 247 10.35 2.48 6.64
CA SER A 247 8.99 1.91 6.60
C SER A 247 7.91 2.99 6.67
N PHE A 248 8.13 3.95 7.56
CA PHE A 248 7.24 5.10 7.74
C PHE A 248 7.27 6.03 6.52
N GLY A 249 8.44 6.23 5.92
CA GLY A 249 8.59 7.00 4.67
C GLY A 249 7.79 6.39 3.52
N ILE A 250 7.87 5.07 3.31
CA ILE A 250 7.08 4.37 2.28
C ILE A 250 5.57 4.51 2.56
N ALA A 251 5.16 4.40 3.82
CA ALA A 251 3.76 4.60 4.20
C ALA A 251 3.29 6.02 3.87
N PHE A 252 4.07 7.04 4.21
CA PHE A 252 3.75 8.44 3.90
C PHE A 252 3.67 8.69 2.40
N ILE A 253 4.59 8.13 1.60
CA ILE A 253 4.53 8.24 0.14
C ILE A 253 3.19 7.70 -0.37
N TYR A 254 2.75 6.52 0.11
CA TYR A 254 1.46 5.98 -0.28
C TYR A 254 0.29 6.84 0.21
N MET A 255 0.35 7.37 1.44
CA MET A 255 -0.69 8.26 1.98
C MET A 255 -0.83 9.54 1.16
N ILE A 256 0.30 10.18 0.81
CA ILE A 256 0.36 11.38 -0.03
C ILE A 256 -0.17 11.04 -1.43
N PHE A 257 0.23 9.91 -2.01
CA PHE A 257 -0.30 9.44 -3.29
C PHE A 257 -1.82 9.21 -3.23
N TYR A 258 -2.32 8.57 -2.17
CA TYR A 258 -3.74 8.29 -2.01
C TYR A 258 -4.56 9.58 -1.86
N VAL A 259 -4.14 10.46 -0.94
CA VAL A 259 -4.86 11.70 -0.64
C VAL A 259 -4.67 12.73 -1.75
N GLY A 260 -3.44 12.94 -2.23
CA GLY A 260 -3.12 13.97 -3.22
C GLY A 260 -3.47 13.61 -4.67
N VAL A 261 -3.46 12.31 -5.03
CA VAL A 261 -3.70 11.86 -6.41
C VAL A 261 -4.99 11.08 -6.52
N LEU A 262 -5.12 9.95 -5.81
CA LEU A 262 -6.26 9.04 -5.98
C LEU A 262 -7.60 9.70 -5.62
N ASP A 263 -7.64 10.46 -4.53
CA ASP A 263 -8.84 11.22 -4.17
C ASP A 263 -9.25 12.25 -5.23
N ARG A 264 -8.28 12.94 -5.85
CA ARG A 264 -8.55 13.94 -6.90
C ARG A 264 -9.13 13.32 -8.16
N VAL A 265 -8.70 12.10 -8.51
CA VAL A 265 -9.24 11.36 -9.66
C VAL A 265 -10.48 10.50 -9.32
N GLY A 266 -11.06 10.68 -8.13
CA GLY A 266 -12.27 9.98 -7.69
C GLY A 266 -12.08 8.48 -7.45
N VAL A 267 -10.88 8.07 -7.04
CA VAL A 267 -10.54 6.70 -6.65
C VAL A 267 -10.58 6.60 -5.14
N HIS A 268 -11.67 6.04 -4.61
CA HIS A 268 -11.93 5.97 -3.17
C HIS A 268 -11.88 4.53 -2.67
N LEU A 269 -10.66 3.96 -2.59
CA LEU A 269 -10.47 2.57 -2.14
C LEU A 269 -10.92 2.36 -0.68
N TYR A 270 -10.85 3.41 0.15
CA TYR A 270 -11.17 3.37 1.56
C TYR A 270 -12.00 4.59 1.95
N ALA A 271 -13.28 4.37 2.28
CA ALA A 271 -14.19 5.45 2.66
C ALA A 271 -13.74 6.21 3.92
N ILE A 272 -13.11 5.50 4.86
CA ILE A 272 -12.67 6.05 6.16
C ILE A 272 -11.49 7.03 5.99
N PHE A 273 -10.64 6.85 4.98
CA PHE A 273 -9.45 7.69 4.74
C PHE A 273 -9.72 8.90 3.83
N SER A 274 -10.99 9.28 3.65
CA SER A 274 -11.34 10.43 2.82
C SER A 274 -10.87 11.76 3.46
N PRO A 275 -10.21 12.64 2.71
CA PRO A 275 -9.86 13.98 3.18
C PRO A 275 -11.07 14.90 3.43
N ARG A 276 -12.28 14.45 3.08
CA ARG A 276 -13.54 15.18 3.31
C ARG A 276 -14.20 14.84 4.64
N THR A 277 -13.66 13.89 5.40
CA THR A 277 -14.14 13.59 6.75
C THR A 277 -13.28 14.29 7.82
N PRO A 278 -13.87 14.82 8.91
CA PRO A 278 -13.09 15.30 10.05
C PRO A 278 -12.30 14.17 10.74
N PHE A 279 -12.66 12.90 10.49
CA PHE A 279 -11.96 11.74 11.02
C PHE A 279 -10.69 11.37 10.24
N LEU A 280 -10.28 12.17 9.24
CA LEU A 280 -9.06 11.95 8.46
C LEU A 280 -7.84 11.79 9.37
N ILE A 281 -7.63 12.75 10.29
CA ILE A 281 -6.47 12.72 11.19
C ILE A 281 -6.51 11.46 12.07
N LEU A 282 -7.66 11.16 12.66
CA LEU A 282 -7.82 10.00 13.54
C LEU A 282 -7.53 8.70 12.78
N SER A 283 -8.16 8.50 11.62
CA SER A 283 -8.03 7.26 10.85
C SER A 283 -6.61 7.00 10.36
N TRP A 284 -5.93 8.02 9.82
CA TRP A 284 -4.54 7.89 9.41
C TRP A 284 -3.59 7.76 10.60
N SER A 285 -3.82 8.49 11.70
CA SER A 285 -3.01 8.38 12.91
C SER A 285 -3.11 6.99 13.52
N MET A 286 -4.30 6.36 13.51
CA MET A 286 -4.45 4.98 13.97
C MET A 286 -3.58 4.02 13.16
N ILE A 287 -3.54 4.16 11.83
CA ILE A 287 -2.64 3.35 10.99
C ILE A 287 -1.19 3.59 11.37
N LEU A 288 -0.76 4.85 11.53
CA LEU A 288 0.60 5.20 11.92
C LEU A 288 0.98 4.67 13.32
N VAL A 289 0.04 4.66 14.27
CA VAL A 289 0.21 4.02 15.58
C VAL A 289 0.35 2.50 15.43
N CYS A 290 -0.44 1.87 14.55
CA CYS A 290 -0.26 0.45 14.22
C CYS A 290 1.13 0.16 13.63
N TYR A 291 1.68 1.05 12.80
CA TYR A 291 3.08 0.94 12.32
C TYR A 291 4.06 0.92 13.51
N GLY A 292 3.91 1.83 14.47
CA GLY A 292 4.72 1.87 15.69
C GLY A 292 4.61 0.58 16.52
N GLY A 293 3.39 0.09 16.75
CA GLY A 293 3.16 -1.18 17.46
C GLY A 293 3.78 -2.38 16.74
N CYS A 294 3.61 -2.46 15.41
CA CYS A 294 4.19 -3.52 14.59
C CYS A 294 5.73 -3.47 14.59
N TYR A 295 6.35 -2.29 14.65
CA TYR A 295 7.80 -2.16 14.78
C TYR A 295 8.31 -2.84 16.04
N TYR A 296 7.72 -2.57 17.20
CA TYR A 296 8.14 -3.19 18.46
C TYR A 296 7.90 -4.71 18.44
N LEU A 297 6.76 -5.15 17.91
CA LEU A 297 6.46 -6.57 17.73
C LEU A 297 7.52 -7.26 16.87
N TRP A 298 7.78 -6.76 15.66
CA TRP A 298 8.77 -7.36 14.76
C TRP A 298 10.18 -7.29 15.33
N ASN A 299 10.54 -6.20 16.03
CA ASN A 299 11.84 -6.10 16.66
C ASN A 299 12.04 -7.20 17.73
N SER A 300 11.00 -7.48 18.52
CA SER A 300 11.04 -8.56 19.52
C SER A 300 11.19 -9.96 18.92
N ILE A 301 10.64 -10.17 17.71
CA ILE A 301 10.72 -11.44 16.98
C ILE A 301 12.10 -11.60 16.32
N LEU A 302 12.66 -10.52 15.78
CA LEU A 302 13.92 -10.53 15.02
C LEU A 302 15.17 -10.42 15.89
N THR A 303 15.04 -9.96 17.14
CA THR A 303 16.18 -9.84 18.06
C THR A 303 16.69 -11.23 18.44
N PRO A 304 17.98 -11.53 18.18
CA PRO A 304 18.60 -12.79 18.62
C PRO A 304 18.46 -12.96 20.13
N ARG A 305 18.16 -14.19 20.57
CA ARG A 305 18.16 -14.57 22.00
C ARG A 305 19.50 -15.17 22.40
#